data_AF-A0A1H8PVA3-F1
#
_entry.id   AF-A0A1H8PVA3-F1
#
_cell.length_a   1.000
_cell.length_b   1.000
_cell.length_c   1.000
_cell.angle_alpha   90.00
_cell.angle_beta   90.00
_cell.angle_gamma   90.00
#
_symmetry.space_group_name_H-M   'P 1'
#
loop_
_entity.id
_entity.type
_entity.pdbx_description
1 polymer ?
#
loop_
_entity_poly.entity_id
_entity_poly.type
_entity_poly.pdbx_seq_one_letter_code
_entity_poly.pdbx_strand_id
1 'polypeptide(L)'
;MRLVLPRPAHVLRPMQLMPAAALEIIVASLSTRVLRQQIADGALDLLSGRAIRIVIRDPDVSLRLTLRDGRIVPAPAGQDAAATVTAFAEDLVLVMAQRVDPDTLFFHRRLGVQGDTALGLAVKNVLDSVDPAELPTPVTALLQRAADHVPGDVAGASG
;
A
#
# COMPACT_ATOMS: atom_id res chain seq x y z
N MET A 1 -30.53 -1.50 -11.34
CA MET A 1 -29.70 -2.63 -11.78
C MET A 1 -28.40 -2.58 -10.99
N ARG A 2 -28.27 -3.42 -9.96
CA ARG A 2 -27.17 -3.38 -8.98
C ARG A 2 -25.97 -4.05 -9.63
N LEU A 3 -25.02 -3.28 -10.17
CA LEU A 3 -23.78 -3.84 -10.69
C LEU A 3 -23.02 -4.45 -9.51
N VAL A 4 -22.94 -5.78 -9.47
CA VAL A 4 -22.08 -6.51 -8.55
C VAL A 4 -20.67 -6.41 -9.11
N LEU A 5 -19.84 -5.52 -8.56
CA LEU A 5 -18.43 -5.48 -8.94
C LEU A 5 -17.73 -6.72 -8.36
N PRO A 6 -16.81 -7.34 -9.11
CA PRO A 6 -16.03 -8.48 -8.64
C PRO A 6 -15.05 -8.03 -7.54
N ARG A 7 -14.63 -8.96 -6.67
CA ARG A 7 -13.67 -8.73 -5.57
C ARG A 7 -12.50 -7.82 -5.97
N PRO A 8 -11.92 -7.03 -5.06
CA PRO A 8 -10.79 -6.13 -5.36
C PRO A 8 -9.62 -6.82 -6.08
N ALA A 9 -9.33 -8.08 -5.74
CA ALA A 9 -8.33 -8.90 -6.44
C ALA A 9 -8.59 -9.00 -7.96
N HIS A 10 -9.85 -9.03 -8.39
CA HIS A 10 -10.24 -9.06 -9.80
C HIS A 10 -10.11 -7.70 -10.49
N VAL A 11 -10.29 -6.59 -9.76
CA VAL A 11 -10.05 -5.23 -10.25
C VAL A 11 -8.55 -4.99 -10.48
N LEU A 12 -7.70 -5.61 -9.66
CA LEU A 12 -6.24 -5.53 -9.78
C LEU A 12 -5.65 -6.59 -10.73
N ARG A 13 -6.42 -7.58 -11.17
CA ARG A 13 -5.98 -8.63 -12.10
C ARG A 13 -5.37 -8.12 -13.42
N PRO A 14 -5.88 -7.06 -14.09
CA PRO A 14 -5.19 -6.50 -15.25
C PRO A 14 -3.83 -5.88 -14.91
N MET A 15 -3.53 -5.58 -13.64
CA MET A 15 -2.19 -5.12 -13.23
C MET A 15 -1.16 -6.25 -13.27
N GLN A 16 -1.57 -7.52 -13.21
CA GLN A 16 -0.68 -8.67 -13.49
C GLN A 16 -0.27 -8.74 -14.97
N LEU A 17 -1.03 -8.11 -15.87
CA LEU A 17 -0.70 -8.03 -17.31
C LEU A 17 0.18 -6.82 -17.63
N MET A 18 0.32 -5.86 -16.70
CA MET A 18 1.24 -4.73 -16.86
C MET A 18 2.67 -5.16 -16.54
N PRO A 19 3.67 -4.58 -17.22
CA PRO A 19 5.07 -4.74 -16.82
C PRO A 19 5.24 -4.30 -15.36
N ALA A 20 5.82 -5.16 -14.52
CA ALA A 20 6.01 -4.87 -13.10
C ALA A 20 6.69 -3.51 -12.85
N ALA A 21 7.64 -3.12 -13.71
CA ALA A 21 8.31 -1.83 -13.66
C ALA A 21 7.34 -0.63 -13.84
N ALA A 22 6.35 -0.75 -14.73
CA ALA A 22 5.36 0.30 -14.92
C ALA A 22 4.48 0.45 -13.67
N LEU A 23 4.09 -0.67 -13.07
CA LEU A 23 3.33 -0.67 -11.82
C LEU A 23 4.13 -0.04 -10.67
N GLU A 24 5.39 -0.42 -10.51
CA GLU A 24 6.28 0.18 -9.50
C GLU A 24 6.40 1.69 -9.68
N ILE A 25 6.56 2.18 -10.91
CA ILE A 25 6.63 3.63 -11.20
C ILE A 25 5.33 4.34 -10.81
N ILE A 26 4.18 3.77 -11.17
CA ILE A 26 2.87 4.35 -10.86
C ILE A 26 2.67 4.41 -9.34
N VAL A 27 2.92 3.30 -8.65
CA VAL A 27 2.78 3.24 -7.18
C VAL A 27 3.75 4.21 -6.51
N ALA A 28 5.02 4.24 -6.91
CA ALA A 28 6.01 5.15 -6.36
C ALA A 28 5.61 6.63 -6.55
N SER A 29 5.08 6.98 -7.71
CA SER A 29 4.63 8.34 -8.03
C SER A 29 3.42 8.75 -7.19
N LEU A 30 2.44 7.84 -7.03
CA LEU A 30 1.28 8.07 -6.18
C LEU A 30 1.69 8.19 -4.71
N SER A 31 2.57 7.30 -4.22
CA SER A 31 3.11 7.36 -2.87
C SER A 31 3.86 8.66 -2.61
N THR A 32 4.66 9.15 -3.56
CA THR A 32 5.34 10.45 -3.42
C THR A 32 4.35 11.61 -3.24
N ARG A 33 3.22 11.56 -3.95
CA ARG A 33 2.18 12.59 -3.84
C ARG A 33 1.45 12.50 -2.52
N VAL A 34 0.92 11.33 -2.18
CA VAL A 34 0.14 11.11 -0.96
C VAL A 34 0.98 11.35 0.28
N LEU A 35 2.25 10.96 0.23
CA LEU A 35 3.16 11.04 1.38
C LEU A 35 4.03 12.30 1.35
N ARG A 36 3.66 13.31 0.56
CA ARG A 36 4.50 14.50 0.35
C ARG A 36 4.81 15.23 1.65
N GLN A 37 3.85 15.30 2.56
CA GLN A 37 4.04 15.91 3.88
C GLN A 37 4.99 15.07 4.74
N GLN A 38 4.81 13.75 4.78
CA GLN A 38 5.69 12.84 5.55
C GLN A 38 7.12 12.83 5.00
N ILE A 39 7.29 12.96 3.69
CA ILE A 39 8.61 13.14 3.06
C ILE A 39 9.22 14.48 3.48
N ALA A 40 8.45 15.57 3.45
CA ALA A 40 8.94 16.89 3.83
C ALA A 40 9.34 16.97 5.32
N ASP A 41 8.62 16.26 6.18
CA ASP A 41 8.87 16.19 7.61
C ASP A 41 9.99 15.19 7.98
N GLY A 42 10.63 14.56 6.98
CA GLY A 42 11.73 13.61 7.17
C GLY A 42 11.32 12.24 7.71
N ALA A 43 10.01 11.96 7.84
CA ALA A 43 9.50 10.70 8.39
C ALA A 43 9.88 9.48 7.53
N LEU A 44 10.27 9.70 6.28
CA LEU A 44 10.70 8.67 5.34
C LEU A 44 12.21 8.70 5.03
N ASP A 45 13.00 9.55 5.69
CA ASP A 45 14.44 9.70 5.42
C ASP A 45 15.22 8.40 5.61
N LEU A 46 14.72 7.53 6.48
CA LEU A 46 15.26 6.19 6.69
C LEU A 46 15.20 5.31 5.43
N LEU A 47 14.34 5.60 4.45
CA LEU A 47 14.34 4.95 3.14
C LEU A 47 15.45 5.46 2.22
N SER A 48 16.15 6.54 2.56
CA SER A 48 17.29 7.00 1.77
C SER A 48 18.43 5.99 1.87
N GLY A 49 18.80 5.39 0.73
CA GLY A 49 19.83 4.36 0.68
C GLY A 49 19.38 2.95 1.13
N ARG A 50 18.10 2.79 1.49
CA ARG A 50 17.49 1.50 1.85
C ARG A 50 16.23 1.26 1.03
N ALA A 51 15.88 0.00 0.81
CA ALA A 51 14.63 -0.35 0.14
C ALA A 51 13.64 -0.99 1.12
N ILE A 52 12.36 -0.74 0.91
CA ILE A 52 11.27 -1.55 1.46
C ILE A 52 10.66 -2.38 0.35
N ARG A 53 10.22 -3.59 0.70
CA ARG A 53 9.43 -4.44 -0.18
C ARG A 53 7.98 -4.41 0.27
N ILE A 54 7.06 -4.20 -0.65
CA ILE A 54 5.62 -4.31 -0.41
C ILE A 54 5.13 -5.52 -1.17
N VAL A 55 4.52 -6.47 -0.46
CA VAL A 55 3.98 -7.71 -1.01
C VAL A 55 2.47 -7.74 -0.80
N ILE A 56 1.74 -7.78 -1.91
CA ILE A 56 0.30 -7.94 -1.97
C ILE A 56 0.03 -9.41 -2.28
N ARG A 57 -0.43 -10.20 -1.29
CA ARG A 57 -0.53 -11.67 -1.42
C ARG A 57 -1.51 -12.14 -2.51
N ASP A 58 -2.56 -11.38 -2.74
CA ASP A 58 -3.55 -11.62 -3.80
C ASP A 58 -3.87 -10.24 -4.40
N PRO A 59 -3.43 -9.94 -5.64
CA PRO A 59 -3.08 -10.86 -6.73
C PRO A 59 -1.58 -11.21 -6.88
N ASP A 60 -0.85 -11.49 -5.79
CA ASP A 60 0.60 -11.81 -5.78
C ASP A 60 1.48 -10.77 -6.51
N VAL A 61 1.42 -9.54 -6.01
CA VAL A 61 2.22 -8.41 -6.52
C VAL A 61 3.31 -8.08 -5.51
N SER A 62 4.54 -7.92 -6.00
CA SER A 62 5.68 -7.53 -5.17
C SER A 62 6.36 -6.30 -5.77
N LEU A 63 6.48 -5.24 -4.98
CA LEU A 63 7.08 -3.97 -5.36
C LEU A 63 8.26 -3.66 -4.43
N ARG A 64 9.32 -3.05 -4.94
CA ARG A 64 10.38 -2.48 -4.08
C ARG A 64 10.49 -0.99 -4.28
N LEU A 65 10.47 -0.25 -3.18
CA LEU A 65 10.48 1.21 -3.17
C LEU A 65 11.61 1.72 -2.27
N THR A 66 12.18 2.85 -2.65
CA THR A 66 13.20 3.59 -1.89
C THR A 66 12.92 5.09 -1.96
N LEU A 67 13.52 5.88 -1.08
CA LEU A 67 13.46 7.34 -1.13
C LEU A 67 14.75 7.86 -1.77
N ARG A 68 14.60 8.73 -2.78
CA ARG A 68 15.71 9.39 -3.45
C ARG A 68 15.30 10.81 -3.83
N ASP A 69 16.14 11.78 -3.47
CA ASP A 69 15.95 13.19 -3.82
C ASP A 69 14.53 13.72 -3.42
N GLY A 70 14.04 13.31 -2.25
CA GLY A 70 12.71 13.67 -1.76
C GLY A 70 11.55 13.06 -2.54
N ARG A 71 11.78 11.95 -3.24
CA ARG A 71 10.75 11.21 -4.00
C ARG A 71 10.85 9.72 -3.75
N ILE A 72 9.69 9.07 -3.64
CA ILE A 72 9.61 7.62 -3.62
C ILE A 72 9.79 7.14 -5.05
N VAL A 73 10.72 6.21 -5.25
CA VAL A 73 11.06 5.66 -6.56
C VAL A 73 11.18 4.13 -6.46
N PRO A 74 11.03 3.39 -7.58
CA PRO A 74 11.36 1.97 -7.60
C PRO A 74 12.80 1.76 -7.16
N ALA A 75 13.02 0.77 -6.30
CA ALA A 75 14.38 0.43 -5.87
C ALA A 75 15.18 -0.17 -7.04
N PRO A 76 16.48 0.13 -7.16
CA PRO A 76 17.36 -0.51 -8.14
C PRO A 76 17.27 -2.04 -8.10
N ALA A 77 17.38 -2.65 -9.28
CA ALA A 77 17.45 -4.09 -9.41
C ALA A 77 18.62 -4.65 -8.58
N GLY A 78 18.34 -5.67 -7.76
CA GLY A 78 19.34 -6.30 -6.89
C GLY A 78 19.55 -5.61 -5.54
N GLN A 79 18.90 -4.48 -5.25
CA GLN A 79 18.90 -3.94 -3.89
C GLN A 79 18.01 -4.79 -2.98
N ASP A 80 18.59 -5.27 -1.88
CA ASP A 80 17.86 -5.99 -0.84
C ASP A 80 16.96 -5.06 -0.05
N ALA A 81 15.79 -5.56 0.31
CA ALA A 81 14.84 -4.83 1.12
C ALA A 81 15.19 -5.00 2.59
N ALA A 82 15.39 -3.88 3.29
CA ALA A 82 15.68 -3.87 4.72
C ALA A 82 14.43 -4.18 5.56
N ALA A 83 13.23 -3.94 5.01
CA ALA A 83 11.98 -4.41 5.58
C ALA A 83 11.00 -4.86 4.49
N THR A 84 10.16 -5.83 4.81
CA THR A 84 9.09 -6.34 3.95
C THR A 84 7.74 -6.14 4.63
N VAL A 85 6.86 -5.42 3.96
CA VAL A 85 5.46 -5.20 4.33
C VAL A 85 4.62 -6.15 3.50
N THR A 86 3.72 -6.90 4.14
CA THR A 86 2.87 -7.88 3.46
C THR A 86 1.41 -7.67 3.86
N ALA A 87 0.51 -7.62 2.88
CA ALA A 87 -0.93 -7.51 3.10
C ALA A 87 -1.73 -8.16 1.95
N PHE A 88 -3.03 -8.32 2.12
CA PHE A 88 -3.93 -8.58 0.99
C PHE A 88 -4.35 -7.25 0.32
N ALA A 89 -4.72 -7.30 -0.96
CA ALA A 89 -5.21 -6.11 -1.64
C ALA A 89 -6.46 -5.52 -0.96
N GLU A 90 -7.35 -6.39 -0.50
CA GLU A 90 -8.60 -6.02 0.17
C GLU A 90 -8.32 -5.23 1.45
N ASP A 91 -7.34 -5.67 2.22
CA ASP A 91 -6.88 -5.04 3.46
C ASP A 91 -6.28 -3.65 3.19
N LEU A 92 -5.43 -3.54 2.17
CA LEU A 92 -4.86 -2.26 1.77
C LEU A 92 -5.93 -1.29 1.29
N VAL A 93 -6.93 -1.77 0.54
CA VAL A 93 -8.07 -0.96 0.11
C VAL A 93 -8.85 -0.44 1.32
N LEU A 94 -9.11 -1.27 2.33
CA LEU A 94 -9.83 -0.85 3.54
C LEU A 94 -9.06 0.20 4.36
N VAL A 95 -7.75 0.01 4.54
CA VAL A 95 -6.89 0.97 5.25
C VAL A 95 -6.81 2.29 4.50
N MET A 96 -6.51 2.23 3.20
CA MET A 96 -6.38 3.44 2.38
C MET A 96 -7.72 4.18 2.27
N ALA A 97 -8.85 3.48 2.31
CA ALA A 97 -10.18 4.08 2.35
C ALA A 97 -10.60 4.55 3.75
N GLN A 98 -9.71 4.43 4.75
CA GLN A 98 -9.95 4.77 6.17
C GLN A 98 -11.19 4.06 6.75
N ARG A 99 -11.46 2.82 6.34
CA ARG A 99 -12.55 1.98 6.88
C ARG A 99 -12.11 1.07 8.00
N VAL A 100 -10.83 0.72 8.03
CA VAL A 100 -10.21 -0.15 9.04
C VAL A 100 -8.87 0.45 9.41
N ASP A 101 -8.57 0.50 10.71
CA ASP A 101 -7.28 0.97 11.19
C ASP A 101 -6.17 -0.04 10.85
N PRO A 102 -4.98 0.41 10.45
CA PRO A 102 -3.88 -0.51 10.14
C PRO A 102 -3.47 -1.32 11.38
N ASP A 103 -3.65 -0.79 12.58
CA ASP A 103 -3.41 -1.52 13.84
C ASP A 103 -4.29 -2.75 13.97
N THR A 104 -5.58 -2.66 13.63
CA THR A 104 -6.48 -3.82 13.58
C THR A 104 -5.92 -4.90 12.67
N LEU A 105 -5.44 -4.53 11.48
CA LEU A 105 -4.86 -5.49 10.56
C LEU A 105 -3.55 -6.11 11.07
N PHE A 106 -2.71 -5.34 11.76
CA PHE A 106 -1.50 -5.85 12.41
C PHE A 106 -1.85 -6.89 13.49
N PHE A 107 -2.80 -6.59 14.38
CA PHE A 107 -3.22 -7.51 15.44
C PHE A 107 -3.80 -8.82 14.88
N HIS A 108 -4.55 -8.73 13.78
CA HIS A 108 -5.09 -9.91 13.09
C HIS A 108 -4.08 -10.59 12.15
N ARG A 109 -2.81 -10.14 12.10
CA ARG A 109 -1.75 -10.67 11.22
C ARG A 109 -2.10 -10.61 9.73
N ARG A 110 -3.00 -9.70 9.37
CA ARG A 110 -3.44 -9.40 8.00
C ARG A 110 -2.50 -8.41 7.34
N LEU A 111 -1.95 -7.51 8.13
CA LEU A 111 -0.81 -6.66 7.79
C LEU A 111 0.41 -7.14 8.56
N GLY A 112 1.45 -7.55 7.84
CA GLY A 112 2.70 -8.03 8.42
C GLY A 112 3.85 -7.13 8.03
N VAL A 113 4.76 -6.88 8.98
CA VAL A 113 6.04 -6.22 8.71
C VAL A 113 7.15 -7.09 9.29
N GLN A 114 8.15 -7.36 8.47
CA GLN A 114 9.34 -8.16 8.82
C GLN A 114 10.62 -7.41 8.44
N GLY A 115 11.70 -7.64 9.17
CA GLY A 115 13.00 -7.00 8.93
C GLY A 115 13.32 -5.92 9.95
N ASP A 116 13.87 -4.80 9.49
CA ASP A 116 14.25 -3.64 10.30
C ASP A 116 13.03 -3.02 11.00
N THR A 117 13.03 -3.05 12.33
CA THR A 117 11.94 -2.55 13.17
C THR A 117 11.70 -1.04 13.00
N ALA A 118 12.74 -0.24 12.77
CA ALA A 118 12.60 1.20 12.59
C ALA A 118 11.89 1.51 11.26
N LEU A 119 12.22 0.75 10.21
CA LEU A 119 11.48 0.80 8.94
C LEU A 119 10.03 0.35 9.11
N GLY A 120 9.80 -0.69 9.89
CA GLY A 120 8.46 -1.17 10.21
C GLY A 120 7.57 -0.12 10.87
N LEU A 121 8.12 0.58 11.87
CA LEU A 121 7.43 1.66 12.55
C LEU A 121 7.14 2.83 11.60
N ALA A 122 8.09 3.20 10.74
CA ALA A 122 7.89 4.25 9.75
C ALA A 122 6.76 3.90 8.77
N VAL A 123 6.71 2.65 8.29
CA VAL A 123 5.62 2.16 7.44
C VAL A 123 4.27 2.28 8.16
N LYS A 124 4.20 1.89 9.43
CA LYS A 124 2.95 2.01 10.21
C LYS A 124 2.51 3.47 10.29
N ASN A 125 3.41 4.37 10.70
CA ASN A 125 3.12 5.80 10.81
C ASN A 125 2.69 6.42 9.47
N VAL A 126 3.27 5.93 8.37
CA VAL A 126 2.87 6.30 7.01
C VAL A 126 1.44 5.85 6.73
N LEU A 127 1.09 4.59 7.01
CA LEU A 127 -0.27 4.08 6.80
C LEU A 127 -1.32 4.83 7.64
N ASP A 128 -0.99 5.16 8.90
CA ASP A 128 -1.85 5.95 9.80
C ASP A 128 -2.09 7.39 9.30
N SER A 129 -1.14 7.93 8.52
CA SER A 129 -1.18 9.32 8.04
C SER A 129 -1.66 9.48 6.60
N VAL A 130 -2.02 8.38 5.92
CA VAL A 130 -2.59 8.46 4.57
C VAL A 130 -3.94 9.16 4.62
N ASP A 131 -4.06 10.23 3.84
CA ASP A 131 -5.34 10.85 3.52
C ASP A 131 -5.79 10.44 2.10
N PRO A 132 -6.91 9.71 1.94
CA PRO A 132 -7.46 9.39 0.63
C PRO A 132 -7.88 10.62 -0.21
N ALA A 133 -8.00 11.81 0.39
CA ALA A 133 -8.21 13.07 -0.33
C ALA A 133 -6.97 13.52 -1.13
N GLU A 134 -5.77 13.09 -0.76
CA GLU A 134 -4.52 13.40 -1.47
C GLU A 134 -4.36 12.57 -2.77
N LEU A 135 -5.12 11.48 -2.88
CA LEU A 135 -5.18 10.68 -4.10
C LEU A 135 -5.90 11.45 -5.22
N PRO A 136 -5.53 11.21 -6.49
CA PRO A 136 -6.29 11.76 -7.61
C PRO A 136 -7.76 11.32 -7.54
N THR A 137 -8.71 12.22 -7.79
CA THR A 137 -10.16 11.94 -7.75
C THR A 137 -10.61 10.63 -8.39
N PRO A 138 -10.15 10.24 -9.61
CA PRO A 138 -10.54 8.95 -10.18
C PRO A 138 -10.02 7.75 -9.37
N VAL A 139 -8.83 7.87 -8.77
CA VAL A 139 -8.25 6.86 -7.88
C VAL A 139 -9.02 6.78 -6.58
N THR A 140 -9.34 7.92 -5.95
CA THR A 140 -10.16 7.96 -4.72
C THR A 140 -11.54 7.35 -4.95
N ALA A 141 -12.20 7.68 -6.07
CA ALA A 141 -13.49 7.12 -6.42
C ALA A 141 -13.43 5.60 -6.67
N LEU A 142 -12.36 5.12 -7.31
CA LEU A 142 -12.13 3.68 -7.49
C LEU A 142 -11.85 3.00 -6.15
N LEU A 143 -11.03 3.60 -5.30
CA LEU A 143 -10.69 3.11 -3.97
C LEU A 143 -11.94 2.96 -3.10
N GLN A 144 -12.78 4.00 -3.01
CA GLN A 144 -14.02 3.96 -2.24
C GLN A 144 -15.00 2.91 -2.79
N ARG A 145 -15.14 2.82 -4.12
CA ARG A 145 -15.94 1.76 -4.75
C ARG A 145 -15.39 0.37 -4.46
N ALA A 146 -14.08 0.17 -4.52
CA ALA A 146 -13.47 -1.11 -4.21
C ALA A 146 -13.72 -1.48 -2.74
N ALA A 147 -13.61 -0.51 -1.82
CA ALA A 147 -13.88 -0.69 -0.40
C ALA A 147 -15.34 -1.07 -0.11
N ASP A 148 -16.31 -0.60 -0.90
CA ASP A 148 -17.72 -1.03 -0.81
C ASP A 148 -17.94 -2.50 -1.20
N HIS A 149 -17.02 -3.10 -1.94
CA HIS A 149 -17.11 -4.47 -2.45
C HIS A 149 -16.14 -5.42 -1.74
N VAL A 150 -15.37 -4.92 -0.77
CA VAL A 150 -14.64 -5.78 0.16
C VAL A 150 -15.67 -6.46 1.07
N PRO A 151 -15.73 -7.80 1.12
CA PRO A 151 -16.72 -8.47 1.94
C PRO A 151 -16.49 -8.19 3.44
N GLY A 152 -17.58 -8.11 4.20
CA GLY A 152 -17.57 -7.63 5.58
C GLY A 152 -16.82 -8.52 6.58
N ASP A 153 -16.48 -9.77 6.21
CA ASP A 153 -15.60 -10.67 6.96
C ASP A 153 -14.13 -10.19 6.98
N VAL A 154 -13.75 -9.36 6.01
CA VAL A 154 -12.46 -8.67 5.97
C VAL A 154 -12.41 -7.52 6.98
N ALA A 155 -13.54 -6.81 7.14
CA ALA A 155 -13.72 -5.71 8.09
C ALA A 155 -14.11 -6.16 9.51
N GLY A 156 -14.58 -7.40 9.65
CA GLY A 156 -15.00 -8.01 10.90
C GLY A 156 -14.36 -9.38 11.05
N ALA A 157 -13.19 -9.43 11.70
CA ALA A 157 -12.88 -10.55 12.59
C ALA A 157 -13.83 -10.48 13.79
N SER A 158 -15.12 -10.72 13.53
CA SER A 158 -16.12 -11.10 14.53
C SER A 158 -16.28 -12.60 14.40
N GLY A 159 -15.59 -13.33 15.27
CA GLY A 159 -15.55 -14.78 15.33
C GLY A 159 -14.36 -15.24 16.15
#